data_AF-A0A0G1XWY5-F1
#
_entry.id   AF-A0A0G1XWY5-F1
#
_cell.length_a   1.000
_cell.length_b   1.000
_cell.length_c   1.000
_cell.angle_alpha   90.00
_cell.angle_beta   90.00
_cell.angle_gamma   90.00
#
_symmetry.space_group_name_H-M   'P 1'
#
loop_
_entity.id
_entity.type
_entity.pdbx_description
1 polymer ?
#
loop_
_entity_poly.entity_id
_entity_poly.type
_entity_poly.pdbx_seq_one_letter_code
_entity_poly.pdbx_strand_id
1 'polypeptide(L)'
;MLYLANNVAPVERSSFDRDITHEEILSLPRKELIVAIGAYCLMPSHFHLILKALTEGGITKFMRKLSTGYTMYFNVKRARVGNLFVKPFRSKHISDNIYFKQVVPYVLFNPIELFEPQWKTGSGELKKIENKLFQYQYSSLIDFFGQNRPEGAITGNMLREFYPNPDFTEMLCNAQEFYRTRTPTLV
;
A
#
# COMPACT_ATOMS: atom_id res chain seq x y z
N MET A 1 6.11 9.11 -2.96
CA MET A 1 6.70 9.07 -1.60
C MET A 1 7.08 7.67 -1.13
N LEU A 2 6.25 6.63 -1.31
CA LEU A 2 6.60 5.25 -0.89
C LEU A 2 7.97 4.79 -1.42
N TYR A 3 8.24 5.08 -2.70
CA TYR A 3 9.51 4.77 -3.34
C TYR A 3 10.69 5.55 -2.72
N LEU A 4 10.62 6.89 -2.77
CA LEU A 4 11.69 7.79 -2.31
C LEU A 4 11.98 7.69 -0.80
N ALA A 5 10.95 7.49 0.03
CA ALA A 5 11.12 7.44 1.48
C ALA A 5 11.83 6.15 1.93
N ASN A 6 11.84 5.09 1.10
CA ASN A 6 12.41 3.79 1.41
C ASN A 6 13.93 3.72 1.16
N ASN A 7 14.68 4.53 1.90
CA ASN A 7 16.14 4.47 1.94
C ASN A 7 16.65 5.00 3.30
N VAL A 8 17.95 4.89 3.55
CA VAL A 8 18.58 5.41 4.78
C VAL A 8 18.68 6.95 4.77
N ALA A 9 19.00 7.54 3.62
CA ALA A 9 19.27 8.96 3.42
C ALA A 9 18.03 9.87 3.53
N PRO A 10 18.18 11.18 3.76
CA PRO A 10 17.09 12.13 3.58
C PRO A 10 16.61 12.19 2.12
N VAL A 11 15.35 12.56 1.91
CA VAL A 11 14.84 12.90 0.57
C VAL A 11 14.89 14.41 0.44
N GLU A 12 15.78 14.91 -0.40
CA GLU A 12 15.98 16.33 -0.62
C GLU A 12 15.36 16.75 -1.95
N ARG A 13 14.42 17.69 -1.94
CA ARG A 13 13.71 18.12 -3.16
C ARG A 13 14.65 18.77 -4.18
N SER A 14 15.71 19.42 -3.70
CA SER A 14 16.76 20.05 -4.50
C SER A 14 17.59 19.04 -5.30
N SER A 15 17.59 17.77 -4.90
CA SER A 15 18.35 16.71 -5.58
C SER A 15 17.63 16.16 -6.81
N PHE A 16 16.47 16.71 -7.17
CA PHE A 16 15.72 16.32 -8.36
C PHE A 16 15.42 17.54 -9.21
N ASP A 17 15.44 17.35 -10.52
CA ASP A 17 14.98 18.36 -11.46
C ASP A 17 13.54 18.79 -11.16
N ARG A 18 13.20 20.02 -11.54
CA ARG A 18 11.84 20.53 -11.31
C ARG A 18 10.82 19.72 -12.11
N ASP A 19 11.21 19.31 -13.31
CA ASP A 19 10.34 18.66 -14.30
C ASP A 19 10.50 17.14 -14.32
N ILE A 20 11.20 16.56 -13.33
CA ILE A 20 11.31 15.12 -13.19
C ILE A 20 9.91 14.48 -13.14
N THR A 21 9.71 13.48 -13.98
CA THR A 21 8.45 12.78 -14.11
C THR A 21 8.26 11.72 -13.03
N HIS A 22 7.03 11.23 -12.90
CA HIS A 22 6.71 10.16 -11.96
C HIS A 22 7.48 8.87 -12.27
N GLU A 23 7.56 8.50 -13.55
CA GLU A 23 8.24 7.30 -14.01
C GLU A 23 9.75 7.38 -13.81
N GLU A 24 10.36 8.55 -14.07
CA GLU A 24 11.78 8.78 -13.80
C GLU A 24 12.08 8.62 -12.30
N ILE A 25 11.24 9.20 -11.41
CA ILE A 25 11.37 9.02 -9.96
C ILE A 25 11.36 7.54 -9.58
N LEU A 26 10.46 6.75 -10.17
CA LEU A 26 10.32 5.32 -9.89
C LEU A 26 11.42 4.47 -10.51
N SER A 27 12.19 5.04 -11.44
CA SER A 27 13.34 4.40 -12.08
C SER A 27 14.66 4.75 -11.40
N LEU A 28 14.67 5.70 -10.46
CA LEU A 28 15.88 6.08 -9.73
C LEU A 28 16.46 4.90 -8.95
N PRO A 29 17.79 4.73 -8.93
CA PRO A 29 18.41 3.62 -8.21
C PRO A 29 18.13 3.74 -6.70
N ARG A 30 17.61 2.67 -6.11
CA ARG A 30 17.46 2.56 -4.66
C ARG A 30 18.65 1.83 -4.07
N LYS A 31 19.44 2.53 -3.27
CA LYS A 31 20.50 1.95 -2.43
C LYS A 31 19.98 1.85 -1.00
N GLU A 32 20.29 0.74 -0.33
CA GLU A 32 20.03 0.54 1.11
C GLU A 32 18.55 0.68 1.50
N LEU A 33 17.71 -0.22 0.99
CA LEU A 33 16.31 -0.30 1.40
C LEU A 33 16.21 -0.60 2.91
N ILE A 34 15.39 0.17 3.62
CA ILE A 34 15.16 -0.01 5.06
C ILE A 34 13.95 -0.91 5.35
N VAL A 35 13.05 -1.02 4.38
CA VAL A 35 11.91 -1.96 4.38
C VAL A 35 11.74 -2.59 3.01
N ALA A 36 11.16 -3.78 2.96
CA ALA A 36 10.54 -4.31 1.75
C ALA A 36 9.04 -4.05 1.82
N ILE A 37 8.48 -3.47 0.76
CA ILE A 37 7.04 -3.21 0.62
C ILE A 37 6.42 -4.39 -0.12
N GLY A 38 5.55 -5.14 0.55
CA GLY A 38 4.84 -6.29 -0.04
C GLY A 38 3.60 -5.86 -0.81
N ALA A 39 2.73 -5.06 -0.18
CA ALA A 39 1.55 -4.46 -0.80
C ALA A 39 1.27 -3.08 -0.21
N TYR A 40 0.54 -2.26 -0.95
CA TYR A 40 0.02 -1.00 -0.46
C TYR A 40 -1.39 -0.72 -1.02
N CYS A 41 -2.16 0.05 -0.27
CA CYS A 41 -3.37 0.70 -0.73
C CYS A 41 -3.47 2.09 -0.11
N LEU A 42 -3.56 3.13 -0.95
CA LEU A 42 -3.67 4.52 -0.52
C LEU A 42 -5.10 5.00 -0.71
N MET A 43 -5.85 5.08 0.37
CA MET A 43 -7.23 5.58 0.39
C MET A 43 -7.25 7.12 0.52
N PRO A 44 -8.38 7.79 0.21
CA PRO A 44 -8.49 9.23 0.40
C PRO A 44 -8.24 9.72 1.84
N SER A 45 -8.61 8.90 2.84
CA SER A 45 -8.54 9.26 4.26
C SER A 45 -7.42 8.57 5.04
N HIS A 46 -6.85 7.47 4.53
CA HIS A 46 -5.85 6.65 5.22
C HIS A 46 -5.08 5.78 4.21
N PHE A 47 -4.15 4.95 4.68
CA PHE A 47 -3.47 3.98 3.82
C PHE A 47 -3.15 2.71 4.59
N HIS A 48 -3.01 1.61 3.86
CA HIS A 48 -2.60 0.31 4.37
C HIS A 48 -1.33 -0.16 3.68
N LEU A 49 -0.37 -0.67 4.45
CA LEU A 49 0.93 -1.15 3.94
C LEU A 49 1.25 -2.51 4.56
N ILE A 50 1.78 -3.42 3.75
CA ILE A 50 2.46 -4.63 4.21
C ILE A 50 3.96 -4.39 4.10
N LEU A 51 4.65 -4.38 5.25
CA LEU A 51 6.07 -4.05 5.33
C LEU A 51 6.84 -5.17 6.02
N LYS A 52 8.03 -5.48 5.51
CA LYS A 52 9.06 -6.27 6.21
C LYS A 52 10.23 -5.36 6.52
N ALA A 53 10.63 -5.28 7.79
CA ALA A 53 11.84 -4.56 8.18
C ALA A 53 13.08 -5.25 7.57
N LEU A 54 13.94 -4.49 6.90
CA LEU A 54 15.24 -4.98 6.40
C LEU A 54 16.39 -4.54 7.30
N THR A 55 16.16 -3.52 8.13
CA THR A 55 17.07 -3.05 9.16
C THR A 55 16.33 -2.96 10.49
N GLU A 56 17.07 -2.97 11.60
CA GLU A 56 16.50 -2.69 12.92
C GLU A 56 15.80 -1.32 12.93
N GLY A 57 14.59 -1.28 13.48
CA GLY A 57 13.74 -0.07 13.49
C GLY A 57 13.32 0.43 12.10
N GLY A 58 13.54 -0.34 11.03
CA GLY A 58 13.35 0.11 9.64
C GLY A 58 11.93 0.59 9.34
N ILE A 59 10.90 -0.10 9.86
CA ILE A 59 9.49 0.30 9.70
C ILE A 59 9.24 1.67 10.35
N THR A 60 9.65 1.88 11.59
CA THR A 60 9.49 3.15 12.29
C THR A 60 10.20 4.29 11.55
N LYS A 61 11.43 4.05 11.09
CA LYS A 61 12.19 5.03 10.29
C LYS A 61 11.48 5.34 8.97
N PHE A 62 11.01 4.33 8.26
CA PHE A 62 10.27 4.46 7.01
C PHE A 62 8.98 5.27 7.20
N MET A 63 8.16 4.89 8.18
CA MET A 63 6.90 5.57 8.49
C MET A 63 7.11 7.03 8.88
N ARG A 64 8.15 7.33 9.68
CA ARG A 64 8.51 8.71 10.01
C ARG A 64 8.85 9.52 8.76
N LYS A 65 9.72 9.00 7.89
CA LYS A 65 10.10 9.69 6.63
C LYS A 65 8.90 9.90 5.72
N LEU A 66 8.07 8.87 5.54
CA LEU A 66 6.86 8.93 4.71
C LEU A 66 5.89 9.98 5.22
N SER A 67 5.52 9.93 6.50
CA SER A 67 4.54 10.83 7.10
C SER A 67 5.03 12.27 7.16
N THR A 68 6.28 12.50 7.56
CA THR A 68 6.86 13.85 7.61
C THR A 68 6.97 14.44 6.21
N GLY A 69 7.55 13.71 5.26
CA GLY A 69 7.73 14.20 3.89
C GLY A 69 6.41 14.51 3.19
N TYR A 70 5.40 13.64 3.36
CA TYR A 70 4.08 13.91 2.79
C TYR A 70 3.36 15.08 3.48
N THR A 71 3.49 15.22 4.80
CA THR A 71 2.93 16.37 5.54
C THR A 71 3.53 17.68 5.05
N MET A 72 4.86 17.74 4.89
CA MET A 72 5.55 18.92 4.36
C MET A 72 5.09 19.24 2.94
N TYR A 73 5.08 18.25 2.05
CA TYR A 73 4.60 18.42 0.68
C TYR A 73 3.17 18.96 0.63
N PHE A 74 2.27 18.34 1.38
CA PHE A 74 0.86 18.71 1.39
C PHE A 74 0.65 20.12 1.93
N ASN A 75 1.33 20.46 3.05
CA ASN A 75 1.26 21.78 3.66
C ASN A 75 1.76 22.87 2.69
N VAL A 76 2.90 22.67 2.05
CA VAL A 76 3.42 23.61 1.03
C VAL A 76 2.44 23.75 -0.14
N LYS A 77 1.97 22.63 -0.70
CA LYS A 77 1.06 22.63 -1.86
C LYS A 77 -0.30 23.27 -1.55
N ARG A 78 -0.77 23.17 -0.31
CA ARG A 78 -2.08 23.68 0.11
C ARG A 78 -2.00 24.98 0.91
N ALA A 79 -0.82 25.61 1.00
CA ALA A 79 -0.57 26.79 1.84
C ALA A 79 -1.09 26.61 3.28
N ARG A 80 -0.91 25.40 3.84
CA ARG A 80 -1.37 25.01 5.19
C ARG A 80 -0.18 24.90 6.13
N VAL A 81 -0.44 25.01 7.42
CA VAL A 81 0.52 24.70 8.50
C VAL A 81 -0.05 23.63 9.44
N GLY A 82 0.81 22.96 10.20
CA GLY A 82 0.41 21.99 11.23
C GLY A 82 0.24 20.54 10.75
N ASN A 83 -0.23 19.69 11.67
CA ASN A 83 -0.25 18.22 11.53
C ASN A 83 -1.25 17.74 10.48
N LEU A 84 -0.81 16.91 9.52
CA LEU A 84 -1.70 16.28 8.53
C LEU A 84 -2.30 14.98 9.07
N PHE A 85 -1.45 14.11 9.62
CA PHE A 85 -1.87 12.89 10.26
C PHE A 85 -2.20 13.16 11.73
N VAL A 86 -3.45 12.92 12.13
CA VAL A 86 -3.93 13.20 13.48
C VAL A 86 -3.48 12.15 14.49
N LYS A 87 -3.32 10.89 14.05
CA LYS A 87 -2.93 9.75 14.90
C LYS A 87 -1.59 9.17 14.45
N PRO A 88 -0.80 8.59 15.38
CA PRO A 88 0.36 7.77 15.02
C PRO A 88 -0.05 6.60 14.14
N PHE A 89 0.90 6.07 13.35
CA PHE A 89 0.66 4.82 12.63
C PHE A 89 0.40 3.68 13.61
N ARG A 90 -0.45 2.74 13.21
CA ARG A 90 -0.69 1.49 13.92
C ARG A 90 -0.05 0.35 13.14
N SER A 91 0.43 -0.65 13.86
CA SER A 91 1.07 -1.81 13.26
C SER A 91 0.70 -3.07 14.04
N LYS A 92 0.40 -4.14 13.30
CA LYS A 92 0.18 -5.47 13.85
C LYS A 92 1.16 -6.43 13.22
N HIS A 93 1.94 -7.12 14.06
CA HIS A 93 2.90 -8.12 13.59
C HIS A 93 2.16 -9.29 12.93
N ILE A 94 2.67 -9.75 11.79
CA ILE A 94 2.15 -10.92 11.10
C ILE A 94 3.02 -12.10 11.50
N SER A 95 2.51 -12.94 12.39
CA SER A 95 3.25 -14.06 13.00
C SER A 95 3.28 -15.33 12.18
N ASP A 96 2.33 -15.50 11.25
CA ASP A 96 2.12 -16.76 10.55
C ASP A 96 1.54 -16.57 9.15
N ASN A 97 1.70 -17.62 8.34
CA ASN A 97 1.30 -17.61 6.93
C ASN A 97 -0.23 -17.62 6.73
N ILE A 98 -0.99 -18.17 7.68
CA ILE A 98 -2.46 -18.21 7.58
C ILE A 98 -3.00 -16.79 7.72
N TYR A 99 -2.53 -16.07 8.73
CA TYR A 99 -2.85 -14.68 8.94
C TYR A 99 -2.33 -13.79 7.80
N PHE A 100 -1.11 -14.04 7.32
CA PHE A 100 -0.57 -13.34 6.15
C PHE A 100 -1.49 -13.45 4.93
N LYS A 101 -2.02 -14.65 4.67
CA LYS A 101 -2.95 -14.89 3.56
C LYS A 101 -4.28 -14.16 3.67
N GLN A 102 -4.66 -13.71 4.87
CA GLN A 102 -5.84 -12.88 5.12
C GLN A 102 -5.51 -11.38 4.99
N VAL A 103 -4.32 -10.98 5.43
CA VAL A 103 -3.88 -9.58 5.41
C VAL A 103 -3.64 -9.07 3.98
N VAL A 104 -3.12 -9.91 3.08
CA VAL A 104 -2.88 -9.51 1.69
C VAL A 104 -4.18 -9.06 0.98
N PRO A 105 -5.25 -9.87 0.93
CA PRO A 105 -6.55 -9.43 0.39
C PRO A 105 -7.13 -8.22 1.14
N TYR A 106 -6.98 -8.17 2.47
CA TYR A 106 -7.45 -7.03 3.26
C TYR A 106 -6.85 -5.70 2.77
N VAL A 107 -5.55 -5.67 2.44
CA VAL A 107 -4.89 -4.48 1.90
C VAL A 107 -5.27 -4.23 0.44
N LEU A 108 -5.20 -5.25 -0.43
CA LEU A 108 -5.41 -5.09 -1.87
C LEU A 108 -6.85 -4.71 -2.23
N PHE A 109 -7.83 -5.27 -1.52
CA PHE A 109 -9.27 -5.07 -1.76
C PHE A 109 -9.90 -3.99 -0.89
N ASN A 110 -9.12 -3.26 -0.10
CA ASN A 110 -9.61 -2.12 0.67
C ASN A 110 -10.37 -1.06 -0.19
N PRO A 111 -9.96 -0.75 -1.44
CA PRO A 111 -10.67 0.22 -2.27
C PRO A 111 -12.13 -0.13 -2.57
N ILE A 112 -12.56 -1.40 -2.42
CA ILE A 112 -13.95 -1.81 -2.64
C ILE A 112 -14.92 -0.96 -1.80
N GLU A 113 -14.52 -0.57 -0.59
CA GLU A 113 -15.34 0.27 0.30
C GLU A 113 -15.73 1.62 -0.30
N LEU A 114 -14.97 2.12 -1.28
CA LEU A 114 -15.25 3.40 -1.94
C LEU A 114 -16.45 3.34 -2.89
N PHE A 115 -16.77 2.15 -3.42
CA PHE A 115 -17.78 2.00 -4.48
C PHE A 115 -18.78 0.86 -4.25
N GLU A 116 -18.51 -0.07 -3.33
CA GLU A 116 -19.46 -1.07 -2.79
C GLU A 116 -19.36 -1.13 -1.26
N PRO A 117 -19.90 -0.15 -0.50
CA PRO A 117 -19.73 -0.08 0.96
C PRO A 117 -20.28 -1.30 1.73
N GLN A 118 -21.25 -2.02 1.15
CA GLN A 118 -21.86 -3.22 1.74
C GLN A 118 -21.16 -4.52 1.31
N TRP A 119 -20.05 -4.49 0.58
CA TRP A 119 -19.46 -5.71 0.01
C TRP A 119 -19.08 -6.75 1.07
N LYS A 120 -18.69 -6.28 2.26
CA LYS A 120 -18.32 -7.12 3.40
C LYS A 120 -19.48 -7.92 3.99
N THR A 121 -20.72 -7.55 3.69
CA THR A 121 -21.92 -8.28 4.15
C THR A 121 -22.32 -9.42 3.22
N GLY A 122 -21.51 -9.72 2.18
CA GLY A 122 -21.86 -10.71 1.15
C GLY A 122 -22.58 -10.12 -0.07
N SER A 123 -22.73 -8.80 -0.12
CA SER A 123 -23.36 -8.10 -1.25
C SER A 123 -22.32 -7.71 -2.31
N GLY A 124 -22.77 -7.33 -3.51
CA GLY A 124 -21.92 -6.74 -4.55
C GLY A 124 -21.80 -7.59 -5.82
N GLU A 125 -21.63 -6.91 -6.94
CA GLU A 125 -21.49 -7.55 -8.24
C GLU A 125 -20.01 -7.77 -8.56
N LEU A 126 -19.57 -9.04 -8.66
CA LEU A 126 -18.16 -9.40 -8.83
C LEU A 126 -17.49 -8.70 -10.03
N LYS A 127 -18.16 -8.67 -11.19
CA LYS A 127 -17.63 -8.02 -12.40
C LYS A 127 -17.44 -6.52 -12.21
N LYS A 128 -18.38 -5.86 -11.53
CA LYS A 128 -18.29 -4.43 -11.22
C LYS A 128 -17.13 -4.16 -10.26
N ILE A 129 -16.98 -5.00 -9.24
CA ILE A 129 -15.90 -4.92 -8.26
C ILE A 129 -14.53 -5.08 -8.94
N GLU A 130 -14.36 -6.12 -9.74
CA GLU A 130 -13.15 -6.39 -10.51
C GLU A 130 -12.77 -5.19 -11.38
N ASN A 131 -13.70 -4.73 -12.23
CA ASN A 131 -13.47 -3.59 -13.10
C ASN A 131 -13.04 -2.33 -12.34
N LYS A 132 -13.69 -2.03 -11.20
CA LYS A 132 -13.35 -0.86 -10.39
C LYS A 132 -12.02 -1.00 -9.67
N LEU A 133 -11.66 -2.19 -9.21
CA LEU A 133 -10.37 -2.44 -8.57
C LEU A 133 -9.20 -2.26 -9.53
N PHE A 134 -9.30 -2.80 -10.75
CA PHE A 134 -8.25 -2.63 -11.76
C PHE A 134 -8.14 -1.20 -12.31
N GLN A 135 -9.18 -0.37 -12.14
CA GLN A 135 -9.10 1.07 -12.42
C GLN A 135 -8.45 1.88 -11.29
N TYR A 136 -8.35 1.31 -10.08
CA TYR A 136 -7.86 2.04 -8.91
C TYR A 136 -6.33 2.07 -8.83
N GLN A 137 -5.73 3.10 -9.44
CA GLN A 137 -4.27 3.25 -9.56
C GLN A 137 -3.52 3.43 -8.24
N TYR A 138 -4.20 3.72 -7.13
CA TYR A 138 -3.58 4.01 -5.84
C TYR A 138 -3.39 2.77 -4.94
N SER A 139 -3.46 1.57 -5.53
CA SER A 139 -3.22 0.28 -4.86
C SER A 139 -2.21 -0.55 -5.65
N SER A 140 -1.49 -1.44 -4.97
CA SER A 140 -0.57 -2.42 -5.60
C SER A 140 -1.29 -3.63 -6.20
N LEU A 141 -2.63 -3.65 -6.21
CA LEU A 141 -3.42 -4.76 -6.74
C LEU A 141 -3.09 -5.05 -8.21
N ILE A 142 -2.97 -3.99 -9.01
CA ILE A 142 -2.70 -4.07 -10.45
C ILE A 142 -1.34 -4.76 -10.68
N ASP A 143 -0.33 -4.36 -9.91
CA ASP A 143 1.03 -4.92 -9.98
C ASP A 143 1.07 -6.38 -9.48
N PHE A 144 0.30 -6.67 -8.43
CA PHE A 144 0.20 -8.01 -7.84
C PHE A 144 -0.40 -9.03 -8.79
N PHE A 145 -1.44 -8.66 -9.56
CA PHE A 145 -2.03 -9.52 -10.59
C PHE A 145 -1.32 -9.44 -11.96
N GLY A 146 -0.09 -8.89 -12.00
CA GLY A 146 0.82 -9.02 -13.13
C GLY A 146 0.66 -8.00 -14.24
N GLN A 147 -0.09 -6.91 -14.03
CA GLN A 147 -0.08 -5.79 -14.97
C GLN A 147 1.16 -4.93 -14.74
N ASN A 148 1.94 -4.73 -15.80
CA ASN A 148 3.17 -3.94 -15.73
C ASN A 148 2.87 -2.44 -15.81
N ARG A 149 3.32 -1.70 -14.79
CA ARG A 149 3.34 -0.23 -14.76
C ARG A 149 4.53 0.25 -13.92
N PRO A 150 4.94 1.52 -14.02
CA PRO A 150 6.07 2.05 -13.27
C PRO A 150 5.97 1.82 -11.75
N GLU A 151 4.77 1.93 -11.17
CA GLU A 151 4.52 1.77 -9.74
C GLU A 151 4.82 0.36 -9.22
N GLY A 152 4.88 -0.65 -10.11
CA GLY A 152 5.34 -1.99 -9.77
C GLY A 152 6.75 -1.98 -9.15
N ALA A 153 7.58 -0.97 -9.43
CA ALA A 153 8.88 -0.79 -8.79
C ALA A 153 8.79 -0.52 -7.28
N ILE A 154 7.64 -0.03 -6.77
CA ILE A 154 7.42 0.22 -5.33
C ILE A 154 7.44 -1.10 -4.56
N THR A 155 6.75 -2.11 -5.09
CA THR A 155 6.64 -3.42 -4.47
C THR A 155 7.76 -4.34 -4.93
N GLY A 156 8.33 -5.11 -4.00
CA GLY A 156 9.26 -6.17 -4.35
C GLY A 156 8.53 -7.45 -4.78
N ASN A 157 9.29 -8.53 -5.02
CA ASN A 157 8.72 -9.85 -5.32
C ASN A 157 8.22 -10.62 -4.08
N MET A 158 8.17 -9.97 -2.91
CA MET A 158 7.86 -10.59 -1.62
C MET A 158 6.59 -11.44 -1.65
N LEU A 159 5.52 -10.95 -2.29
CA LEU A 159 4.24 -11.67 -2.28
C LEU A 159 4.23 -12.87 -3.22
N ARG A 160 5.08 -12.91 -4.24
CA ARG A 160 5.10 -14.00 -5.24
C ARG A 160 5.48 -15.35 -4.63
N GLU A 161 6.29 -15.34 -3.58
CA GLU A 161 6.65 -16.56 -2.83
C GLU A 161 5.42 -17.20 -2.16
N PHE A 162 4.43 -16.41 -1.76
CA PHE A 162 3.23 -16.88 -1.06
C PHE A 162 2.03 -17.04 -2.01
N TYR A 163 2.07 -16.36 -3.15
CA TYR A 163 1.05 -16.34 -4.19
C TYR A 163 1.72 -16.54 -5.56
N PRO A 164 2.16 -17.76 -5.89
CA PRO A 164 2.83 -18.02 -7.17
C PRO A 164 1.88 -17.84 -8.36
N ASN A 165 0.60 -18.23 -8.17
CA ASN A 165 -0.46 -18.09 -9.17
C ASN A 165 -1.71 -17.54 -8.46
N PRO A 166 -1.79 -16.22 -8.21
CA PRO A 166 -2.94 -15.63 -7.53
C PRO A 166 -4.17 -15.66 -8.43
N ASP A 167 -5.27 -16.23 -7.95
CA ASP A 167 -6.58 -16.15 -8.59
C ASP A 167 -7.42 -15.04 -7.96
N PHE A 168 -7.84 -14.06 -8.77
CA PHE A 168 -8.57 -12.90 -8.30
C PHE A 168 -9.91 -13.28 -7.66
N THR A 169 -10.66 -14.17 -8.32
CA THR A 169 -12.01 -14.55 -7.90
C THR A 169 -11.97 -15.33 -6.60
N GLU A 170 -11.07 -16.32 -6.51
CA GLU A 170 -10.84 -17.11 -5.30
C GLU A 170 -10.43 -16.21 -4.13
N MET A 171 -9.47 -15.31 -4.33
CA MET A 171 -9.03 -14.37 -3.29
C MET A 171 -10.17 -13.46 -2.83
N LEU A 172 -10.99 -12.95 -3.75
CA LEU A 172 -12.09 -12.05 -3.44
C LEU A 172 -13.20 -12.78 -2.65
N CYS A 173 -13.60 -13.97 -3.09
CA CYS A 173 -14.57 -14.81 -2.38
C CYS A 173 -14.08 -15.17 -0.97
N ASN A 174 -12.82 -15.59 -0.84
CA ASN A 174 -12.21 -15.90 0.46
C ASN A 174 -12.17 -14.68 1.39
N ALA A 175 -11.86 -13.50 0.86
CA ALA A 175 -11.88 -12.25 1.62
C ALA A 175 -13.29 -11.90 2.09
N GLN A 176 -14.29 -12.02 1.23
CA GLN A 176 -15.68 -11.75 1.58
C GLN A 176 -16.19 -12.71 2.67
N GLU A 177 -15.87 -14.00 2.57
CA GLU A 177 -16.22 -14.99 3.58
C GLU A 177 -15.53 -14.73 4.93
N PHE A 178 -14.27 -14.29 4.91
CA PHE A 178 -13.56 -13.86 6.11
C PHE A 178 -14.28 -12.70 6.83
N TYR A 179 -14.76 -11.70 6.08
CA TYR A 179 -15.52 -10.58 6.65
C TYR A 179 -16.87 -11.01 7.23
N ARG A 180 -17.52 -12.01 6.63
CA ARG A 180 -18.80 -12.53 7.09
C ARG A 180 -18.69 -13.33 8.39
N THR A 181 -17.59 -14.07 8.55
CA THR A 181 -17.38 -15.00 9.67
C THR A 181 -16.67 -14.38 10.87
N ARG A 182 -16.04 -13.20 10.70
CA ARG A 182 -15.32 -12.51 11.78
C ARG A 182 -15.50 -10.99 11.68
N THR A 183 -15.82 -10.35 12.81
CA THR A 183 -15.70 -8.88 12.93
C THR A 183 -14.21 -8.52 12.86
N PRO A 184 -13.72 -7.82 11.83
CA PRO A 184 -12.28 -7.62 11.67
C PRO A 184 -11.77 -6.65 12.74
N THR A 185 -11.05 -7.17 13.73
CA THR A 185 -10.10 -6.38 14.53
C THR A 185 -8.77 -6.35 13.78
N LEU A 186 -8.79 -5.68 12.63
CA LEU A 186 -7.60 -5.31 11.87
C LEU A 186 -7.51 -3.79 11.97
N VAL A 187 -6.82 -3.35 13.02
CA VAL A 187 -6.68 -1.95 13.44
C VAL A 187 -5.21 -1.56 13.42
#